data_AF-A0AAD5Q868-F1
#
_entry.id   AF-A0AAD5Q868-F1
#
_cell.length_a   1.000
_cell.length_b   1.000
_cell.length_c   1.000
_cell.angle_alpha   90.00
_cell.angle_beta   90.00
_cell.angle_gamma   90.00
#
_symmetry.space_group_name_H-M   'P 1'
#
loop_
_entity.id
_entity.type
_entity.pdbx_description
1 polymer ?
#
loop_
_entity_poly.entity_id
_entity_poly.type
_entity_poly.pdbx_seq_one_letter_code
_entity_poly.pdbx_strand_id
1 'polypeptide(L)'
;MSDDDQAAMTQQLRASDSGASTDPAPPSSDASGPTAAVAASRKRKADRIQERQKQQALNEHELDLFLGAPPVQQQQQALADAERAYQREDARERLVMSCSTPSGSELLPGMVLLKGFLSPQEQQRLVDESRAMGLAAGGFYKPTYASGAKCRLHQMCVGRHWNVVTEQYEQQRSNFDNASVQPLPATWAALATKSLEAAVAADPRVQGTCRELMAPDICVVNYYKKAGRNGMHIDKDESEEAMRMGSPVVSFSIGSAADFAFCDHYPAPHEGVPVVRLESGDVLVFGGPSRRVVHALTRVYPNTAPEWLRMRPGRLNLTFREYRPREVAALER
;
A
#
# COMPACT_ATOMS: atom_id res chain seq x y z
N MET A 1 -14.35 49.10 -7.67
CA MET A 1 -14.90 50.14 -8.57
C MET A 1 -15.07 49.46 -9.91
N SER A 2 -16.19 48.74 -10.06
CA SER A 2 -17.48 49.16 -10.68
C SER A 2 -17.37 48.99 -12.20
N ASP A 3 -18.08 48.07 -12.85
CA ASP A 3 -19.54 48.11 -13.15
C ASP A 3 -20.00 49.51 -13.53
N ASP A 4 -19.96 49.83 -14.82
CA ASP A 4 -20.90 50.73 -15.51
C ASP A 4 -20.53 50.79 -17.01
N ASP A 5 -21.42 50.29 -17.86
CA ASP A 5 -21.85 50.96 -19.10
C ASP A 5 -22.90 50.09 -19.81
N GLN A 6 -24.10 50.09 -19.22
CA GLN A 6 -25.33 49.76 -19.93
C GLN A 6 -25.81 50.97 -20.73
N ALA A 7 -26.42 50.65 -21.88
CA ALA A 7 -27.52 51.35 -22.54
C ALA A 7 -27.19 52.48 -23.54
N ALA A 8 -27.31 52.12 -24.82
CA ALA A 8 -27.76 53.04 -25.86
C ALA A 8 -28.83 52.37 -26.76
N MET A 9 -30.08 52.81 -26.54
CA MET A 9 -31.04 53.26 -27.55
C MET A 9 -31.88 52.26 -28.39
N THR A 10 -33.03 51.90 -27.81
CA THR A 10 -34.39 51.71 -28.39
C THR A 10 -34.75 52.89 -29.34
N GLN A 11 -35.30 52.78 -30.56
CA GLN A 11 -36.64 52.40 -31.07
C GLN A 11 -36.61 52.89 -32.56
N GLN A 12 -37.25 52.35 -33.60
CA GLN A 12 -38.69 52.19 -33.86
C GLN A 12 -38.84 51.83 -35.36
N LEU A 13 -39.72 50.88 -35.72
CA LEU A 13 -40.75 50.99 -36.78
C LEU A 13 -41.27 49.60 -37.18
N ARG A 14 -42.56 49.40 -36.90
CA ARG A 14 -43.42 48.36 -37.48
C ARG A 14 -44.13 48.94 -38.70
N ALA A 15 -44.32 48.15 -39.76
CA ALA A 15 -45.63 47.79 -40.33
C ALA A 15 -45.51 47.04 -41.68
N SER A 16 -46.29 45.93 -41.79
CA SER A 16 -47.07 45.41 -42.95
C SER A 16 -46.37 45.18 -44.32
N ASP A 17 -46.65 44.18 -45.15
CA ASP A 17 -47.77 43.24 -45.32
C ASP A 17 -47.39 42.11 -46.31
N SER A 18 -48.10 40.98 -46.21
CA SER A 18 -48.46 40.01 -47.26
C SER A 18 -47.39 39.31 -48.12
N GLY A 19 -47.36 37.97 -48.03
CA GLY A 19 -46.67 37.09 -48.98
C GLY A 19 -46.85 35.63 -48.58
N ALA A 20 -47.96 35.02 -49.02
CA ALA A 20 -48.22 33.60 -48.86
C ALA A 20 -47.18 32.78 -49.65
N SER A 21 -46.45 31.91 -48.95
CA SER A 21 -45.68 30.82 -49.55
C SER A 21 -45.78 29.60 -48.65
N THR A 22 -46.46 28.59 -49.15
CA THR A 22 -46.55 27.25 -48.59
C THR A 22 -45.22 26.52 -48.78
N ASP A 23 -44.44 26.36 -47.71
CA ASP A 23 -43.32 25.43 -47.67
C ASP A 23 -43.66 24.23 -46.78
N PRO A 24 -43.24 23.00 -47.17
CA PRO A 24 -43.72 21.77 -46.57
C PRO A 24 -43.04 21.50 -45.21
N ALA A 25 -43.78 20.79 -44.36
CA ALA A 25 -43.31 20.30 -43.06
C ALA A 25 -41.98 19.54 -43.17
N PRO A 26 -41.06 19.68 -42.20
CA PRO A 26 -39.85 18.88 -42.16
C PRO A 26 -40.22 17.41 -41.97
N PRO A 27 -39.50 16.46 -42.62
CA PRO A 27 -39.79 15.05 -42.44
C PRO A 27 -39.55 14.66 -40.98
N SER A 28 -40.50 13.88 -40.46
CA SER A 28 -40.40 13.18 -39.19
C SER A 28 -39.01 12.55 -39.05
N SER A 29 -38.28 12.92 -38.01
CA SER A 29 -37.09 12.20 -37.59
C SER A 29 -37.51 10.78 -37.24
N ASP A 30 -37.17 9.84 -38.12
CA ASP A 30 -37.17 8.42 -37.80
C ASP A 30 -36.38 8.24 -36.51
N ALA A 31 -37.08 7.92 -35.43
CA ALA A 31 -36.50 7.25 -34.27
C ALA A 31 -36.12 5.83 -34.72
N SER A 32 -35.14 5.75 -35.62
CA SER A 32 -34.48 4.50 -35.97
C SER A 32 -33.74 4.05 -34.72
N GLY A 33 -34.39 3.14 -34.00
CA GLY A 33 -33.75 2.40 -32.92
C GLY A 33 -32.41 1.83 -33.41
N PRO A 34 -31.43 1.65 -32.51
CA PRO A 34 -30.10 1.19 -32.90
C PRO A 34 -30.22 -0.06 -33.77
N THR A 35 -29.56 -0.05 -34.93
CA THR A 35 -29.55 -1.19 -35.85
C THR A 35 -29.20 -2.48 -35.11
N ALA A 36 -29.73 -3.62 -35.56
CA ALA A 36 -29.52 -4.91 -34.90
C ALA A 36 -28.03 -5.21 -34.59
N ALA A 37 -27.11 -4.75 -35.44
CA ALA A 37 -25.67 -4.85 -35.25
C ALA A 37 -25.15 -3.97 -34.07
N VAL A 38 -25.63 -2.73 -33.94
CA VAL A 38 -25.27 -1.82 -32.84
C VAL A 38 -25.85 -2.33 -31.52
N ALA A 39 -27.08 -2.84 -31.54
CA ALA A 39 -27.71 -3.47 -30.37
C ALA A 39 -26.95 -4.73 -29.92
N ALA A 40 -26.53 -5.59 -30.86
CA ALA A 40 -25.74 -6.78 -30.57
C ALA A 40 -24.33 -6.45 -30.02
N SER A 41 -23.70 -5.38 -30.52
CA SER A 41 -22.40 -4.90 -30.02
C SER A 41 -22.50 -4.35 -28.59
N ARG A 42 -23.52 -3.55 -28.30
CA ARG A 42 -23.81 -3.05 -26.95
C ARG A 42 -24.09 -4.18 -25.96
N LYS A 43 -24.87 -5.19 -26.37
CA LYS A 43 -25.13 -6.40 -25.58
C LYS A 43 -23.83 -7.16 -25.26
N ARG A 44 -22.98 -7.44 -26.26
CA ARG A 44 -21.66 -8.09 -26.03
C ARG A 44 -20.70 -7.29 -25.14
N LYS A 45 -20.81 -5.96 -25.11
CA LYS A 45 -20.04 -5.10 -24.21
C LYS A 45 -20.59 -5.16 -22.79
N ALA A 46 -21.92 -5.11 -22.64
CA ALA A 46 -22.60 -5.25 -21.36
C ALA A 46 -22.34 -6.64 -20.73
N ASP A 47 -22.47 -7.71 -21.52
CA ASP A 47 -22.19 -9.09 -21.07
C ASP A 47 -20.73 -9.23 -20.60
N ARG A 48 -19.77 -8.63 -21.31
CA ARG A 48 -18.35 -8.61 -20.90
C ARG A 48 -18.11 -7.81 -19.62
N ILE A 49 -18.84 -6.72 -19.41
CA ILE A 49 -18.76 -5.91 -18.19
C ILE A 49 -19.36 -6.71 -17.02
N GLN A 50 -20.49 -7.36 -17.24
CA GLN A 50 -21.18 -8.17 -16.24
C GLN A 50 -20.37 -9.41 -15.87
N GLU A 51 -19.75 -10.08 -16.83
CA GLU A 51 -18.82 -11.19 -16.59
C GLU A 51 -17.57 -10.72 -15.83
N ARG A 52 -17.02 -9.55 -16.17
CA ARG A 52 -15.92 -8.93 -15.40
C ARG A 52 -16.33 -8.59 -13.98
N GLN A 53 -17.53 -8.06 -13.77
CA GLN A 53 -18.06 -7.73 -12.45
C GLN A 53 -18.29 -8.99 -11.62
N LYS A 54 -18.84 -10.05 -12.22
CA LYS A 54 -19.02 -11.35 -11.58
C LYS A 54 -17.68 -12.00 -11.22
N GLN A 55 -16.70 -11.95 -12.12
CA GLN A 55 -15.34 -12.42 -11.85
C GLN A 55 -14.63 -11.57 -10.81
N GLN A 56 -14.88 -10.25 -10.78
CA GLN A 56 -14.34 -9.37 -9.75
C GLN A 56 -14.96 -9.68 -8.37
N ALA A 57 -16.28 -9.90 -8.30
CA ALA A 57 -16.96 -10.31 -7.07
C ALA A 57 -16.47 -11.68 -6.57
N LEU A 58 -16.19 -12.63 -7.47
CA LEU A 58 -15.55 -13.91 -7.12
C LEU A 58 -14.11 -13.73 -6.62
N ASN A 59 -13.35 -12.78 -7.19
CA ASN A 59 -12.00 -12.43 -6.74
C ASN A 59 -12.00 -11.63 -5.42
N GLU A 60 -13.11 -10.97 -5.08
CA GLU A 60 -13.34 -10.33 -3.78
C GLU A 60 -13.82 -11.38 -2.74
N HIS A 61 -14.64 -12.36 -3.13
CA HIS A 61 -14.91 -13.55 -2.31
C HIS A 61 -13.65 -14.39 -2.08
N GLU A 62 -12.68 -14.33 -2.99
CA GLU A 62 -11.34 -14.86 -2.75
C GLU A 62 -10.66 -14.23 -1.51
N LEU A 63 -10.99 -13.02 -1.04
CA LEU A 63 -10.42 -12.47 0.21
C LEU A 63 -10.71 -13.35 1.43
N ASP A 64 -11.87 -13.99 1.45
CA ASP A 64 -12.26 -14.98 2.45
C ASP A 64 -11.34 -16.21 2.43
N LEU A 65 -10.74 -16.45 1.26
CA LEU A 65 -9.76 -17.49 1.00
C LEU A 65 -8.31 -17.04 1.29
N PHE A 66 -7.97 -15.74 1.45
CA PHE A 66 -6.58 -15.22 1.40
C PHE A 66 -5.59 -15.80 2.43
N LEU A 67 -6.00 -16.43 3.53
CA LEU A 67 -5.11 -16.59 4.69
C LEU A 67 -5.13 -17.98 5.36
N GLY A 68 -5.32 -19.03 4.55
CA GLY A 68 -4.99 -20.42 4.91
C GLY A 68 -6.08 -21.21 5.65
N ALA A 69 -6.33 -22.44 5.23
CA ALA A 69 -7.12 -23.43 5.98
C ALA A 69 -6.40 -23.82 7.29
N PRO A 70 -7.09 -24.42 8.28
CA PRO A 70 -6.47 -24.89 9.53
C PRO A 70 -5.23 -25.77 9.28
N PRO A 71 -4.27 -25.77 10.23
CA PRO A 71 -2.97 -26.41 10.03
C PRO A 71 -3.12 -27.93 9.80
N VAL A 72 -2.39 -28.44 8.83
CA VAL A 72 -2.10 -29.88 8.74
C VAL A 72 -0.91 -30.16 9.69
N GLN A 73 -0.94 -31.28 10.41
CA GLN A 73 0.08 -31.67 11.40
C GLN A 73 1.53 -31.51 10.89
N GLN A 74 1.77 -31.79 9.60
CA GLN A 74 3.06 -31.63 8.94
C GLN A 74 3.57 -30.17 8.93
N GLN A 75 2.69 -29.18 8.72
CA GLN A 75 3.08 -27.77 8.72
C GLN A 75 3.43 -27.27 10.13
N GLN A 76 2.74 -27.79 11.15
CA GLN A 76 3.07 -27.49 12.55
C GLN A 76 4.45 -28.01 12.93
N GLN A 77 4.78 -29.23 12.50
CA GLN A 77 6.11 -29.79 12.69
C GLN A 77 7.18 -28.98 11.94
N ALA A 78 6.93 -28.64 10.68
CA ALA A 78 7.83 -27.84 9.87
C ALA A 78 8.09 -26.44 10.48
N LEU A 79 7.06 -25.79 11.03
CA LEU A 79 7.19 -24.52 11.76
C LEU A 79 8.06 -24.67 13.02
N ALA A 80 7.87 -25.74 13.78
CA ALA A 80 8.67 -26.02 14.97
C ALA A 80 10.14 -26.33 14.63
N ASP A 81 10.39 -27.05 13.54
CA ASP A 81 11.74 -27.31 13.03
C ASP A 81 12.42 -26.05 12.53
N ALA A 82 11.71 -25.22 11.77
CA ALA A 82 12.21 -23.93 11.28
C ALA A 82 12.59 -23.01 12.45
N GLU A 83 11.79 -22.96 13.51
CA GLU A 83 12.13 -22.14 14.66
C GLU A 83 13.35 -22.65 15.41
N ARG A 84 13.47 -23.98 15.59
CA ARG A 84 14.69 -24.54 16.20
C ARG A 84 15.92 -24.21 15.36
N ALA A 85 15.80 -24.16 14.05
CA ALA A 85 16.89 -23.72 13.17
C ALA A 85 17.22 -22.23 13.37
N TYR A 86 16.20 -21.37 13.35
CA TYR A 86 16.34 -19.93 13.62
C TYR A 86 17.02 -19.66 14.96
N GLN A 87 16.58 -20.31 16.04
CA GLN A 87 17.14 -20.13 17.38
C GLN A 87 18.61 -20.57 17.47
N ARG A 88 19.01 -21.63 16.74
CA ARG A 88 20.42 -22.04 16.68
C ARG A 88 21.27 -21.03 15.93
N GLU A 89 20.73 -20.45 14.85
CA GLU A 89 21.43 -19.46 14.04
C GLU A 89 21.55 -18.13 14.78
N ASP A 90 20.47 -17.63 15.39
CA ASP A 90 20.48 -16.44 16.26
C ASP A 90 21.43 -16.62 17.45
N ALA A 91 21.42 -17.77 18.13
CA ALA A 91 22.38 -18.05 19.21
C ALA A 91 23.83 -18.03 18.72
N ARG A 92 24.07 -18.53 17.50
CA ARG A 92 25.39 -18.54 16.86
C ARG A 92 25.82 -17.13 16.47
N GLU A 93 24.93 -16.32 15.88
CA GLU A 93 25.19 -14.92 15.56
C GLU A 93 25.49 -14.12 16.83
N ARG A 94 24.72 -14.28 17.90
CA ARG A 94 24.99 -13.60 19.18
C ARG A 94 26.33 -13.99 19.81
N LEU A 95 26.73 -15.26 19.67
CA LEU A 95 28.05 -15.72 20.13
C LEU A 95 29.19 -15.10 19.31
N VAL A 96 28.99 -14.89 18.00
CA VAL A 96 29.96 -14.21 17.13
C VAL A 96 29.96 -12.70 17.36
N MET A 97 28.79 -12.11 17.60
CA MET A 97 28.55 -10.68 17.82
C MET A 97 28.97 -10.19 19.21
N SER A 98 29.34 -11.06 20.15
CA SER A 98 30.09 -10.61 21.34
C SER A 98 31.43 -9.93 20.98
N CYS A 99 31.81 -9.93 19.69
CA CYS A 99 32.92 -9.17 19.13
C CYS A 99 32.55 -8.18 17.98
N SER A 100 31.28 -8.03 17.57
CA SER A 100 30.85 -7.06 16.52
C SER A 100 29.32 -6.84 16.45
N THR A 101 28.85 -5.69 15.96
CA THR A 101 27.45 -5.22 15.81
C THR A 101 26.53 -6.11 14.92
N PRO A 102 25.18 -5.98 15.00
CA PRO A 102 24.22 -6.85 14.31
C PRO A 102 24.39 -7.01 12.81
N SER A 103 23.95 -8.15 12.28
CA SER A 103 24.05 -8.62 10.87
C SER A 103 23.25 -7.79 9.83
N GLY A 104 22.89 -6.54 10.16
CA GLY A 104 22.25 -5.63 9.24
C GLY A 104 23.20 -5.15 8.15
N SER A 105 22.85 -5.38 6.88
CA SER A 105 23.60 -4.82 5.75
C SER A 105 23.09 -3.41 5.44
N GLU A 106 23.97 -2.41 5.52
CA GLU A 106 23.70 -1.07 5.01
C GLU A 106 23.57 -1.12 3.48
N LEU A 107 22.45 -0.65 2.95
CA LEU A 107 22.21 -0.52 1.50
C LEU A 107 22.50 0.90 1.01
N LEU A 108 22.16 1.89 1.84
CA LEU A 108 22.45 3.32 1.71
C LEU A 108 22.61 3.91 3.12
N PRO A 109 23.22 5.09 3.29
CA PRO A 109 23.20 5.81 4.56
C PRO A 109 21.78 5.98 5.13
N GLY A 110 21.52 5.42 6.31
CA GLY A 110 20.21 5.41 6.94
C GLY A 110 19.22 4.39 6.35
N MET A 111 19.68 3.41 5.57
CA MET A 111 18.88 2.32 5.01
C MET A 111 19.54 0.96 5.29
N VAL A 112 18.94 0.18 6.17
CA VAL A 112 19.48 -1.09 6.67
C VAL A 112 18.52 -2.23 6.33
N LEU A 113 19.08 -3.32 5.82
CA LEU A 113 18.37 -4.59 5.65
C LEU A 113 18.81 -5.59 6.72
N LEU A 114 17.87 -6.02 7.55
CA LEU A 114 18.02 -7.10 8.53
C LEU A 114 17.49 -8.39 7.89
N LYS A 115 18.40 -9.22 7.36
CA LYS A 115 18.05 -10.47 6.67
C LYS A 115 17.53 -11.51 7.65
N GLY A 116 16.39 -12.14 7.32
CA GLY A 116 15.81 -13.22 8.13
C GLY A 116 15.51 -12.86 9.58
N PHE A 117 15.35 -11.57 9.91
CA PHE A 117 15.28 -11.07 11.28
C PHE A 117 14.07 -11.59 12.06
N LEU A 118 12.91 -11.74 11.40
CA LEU A 118 11.69 -12.24 12.03
C LEU A 118 11.73 -13.77 12.17
N SER A 119 11.47 -14.27 13.38
CA SER A 119 11.41 -15.70 13.61
C SER A 119 10.24 -16.35 12.86
N PRO A 120 10.31 -17.65 12.53
CA PRO A 120 9.19 -18.37 11.93
C PRO A 120 7.86 -18.21 12.69
N GLN A 121 7.86 -18.22 14.02
CA GLN A 121 6.64 -17.93 14.79
C GLN A 121 6.19 -16.48 14.74
N GLU A 122 7.11 -15.51 14.75
CA GLU A 122 6.76 -14.10 14.59
C GLU A 122 6.07 -13.90 13.23
N GLN A 123 6.63 -14.47 12.16
CA GLN A 123 6.07 -14.42 10.80
C GLN A 123 4.67 -15.06 10.75
N GLN A 124 4.50 -16.26 11.31
CA GLN A 124 3.21 -16.94 11.31
C GLN A 124 2.15 -16.16 12.11
N ARG A 125 2.53 -15.59 13.26
CA ARG A 125 1.63 -14.76 14.07
C ARG A 125 1.17 -13.52 13.32
N LEU A 126 2.08 -12.80 12.68
CA LEU A 126 1.75 -11.62 11.88
C LEU A 126 0.77 -11.96 10.74
N VAL A 127 0.92 -13.11 10.09
CA VAL A 127 -0.03 -13.60 9.07
C VAL A 127 -1.40 -13.90 9.68
N ASP A 128 -1.44 -14.63 10.80
CA ASP A 128 -2.70 -15.02 11.47
C ASP A 128 -3.47 -13.79 12.00
N GLU A 129 -2.77 -12.82 12.58
CA GLU A 129 -3.36 -11.58 13.09
C GLU A 129 -3.78 -10.65 11.94
N SER A 130 -2.96 -10.54 10.88
CA SER A 130 -3.33 -9.79 9.67
C SER A 130 -4.59 -10.35 9.03
N ARG A 131 -4.80 -11.66 9.12
CA ARG A 131 -6.03 -12.31 8.70
C ARG A 131 -7.23 -11.94 9.53
N ALA A 132 -7.13 -12.11 10.84
CA ALA A 132 -8.25 -11.85 11.71
C ALA A 132 -8.74 -10.41 11.52
N MET A 133 -7.82 -9.44 11.46
CA MET A 133 -8.14 -8.03 11.21
C MET A 133 -8.61 -7.78 9.78
N GLY A 134 -8.00 -8.45 8.80
CA GLY A 134 -8.31 -8.32 7.38
C GLY A 134 -9.70 -8.82 6.97
N LEU A 135 -10.30 -9.73 7.74
CA LEU A 135 -11.68 -10.22 7.56
C LEU A 135 -12.73 -9.39 8.31
N ALA A 136 -12.30 -8.55 9.25
CA ALA A 136 -13.19 -7.67 10.00
C ALA A 136 -13.53 -6.39 9.21
N ALA A 137 -14.43 -5.57 9.77
CA ALA A 137 -14.70 -4.23 9.24
C ALA A 137 -13.41 -3.39 9.19
N GLY A 138 -13.21 -2.63 8.11
CA GLY A 138 -11.95 -1.91 7.87
C GLY A 138 -10.78 -2.79 7.42
N GLY A 139 -11.01 -4.10 7.20
CA GLY A 139 -10.01 -5.06 6.72
C GLY A 139 -9.57 -4.86 5.27
N PHE A 140 -9.08 -5.91 4.62
CA PHE A 140 -8.46 -5.79 3.30
C PHE A 140 -9.46 -5.31 2.24
N TYR A 141 -9.03 -4.32 1.46
CA TYR A 141 -9.74 -3.83 0.28
C TYR A 141 -8.74 -3.64 -0.86
N LYS A 142 -9.24 -3.29 -2.05
CA LYS A 142 -8.41 -2.94 -3.20
C LYS A 142 -8.47 -1.43 -3.41
N PRO A 143 -7.42 -0.67 -3.03
CA PRO A 143 -7.44 0.78 -3.17
C PRO A 143 -7.61 1.20 -4.63
N THR A 144 -8.29 2.32 -4.83
CA THR A 144 -8.53 2.95 -6.14
C THR A 144 -7.99 4.36 -6.09
N TYR A 145 -7.03 4.68 -6.96
CA TYR A 145 -6.46 6.02 -7.09
C TYR A 145 -7.52 7.03 -7.55
N ALA A 146 -7.24 8.32 -7.38
CA ALA A 146 -8.10 9.41 -7.88
C ALA A 146 -8.42 9.30 -9.38
N SER A 147 -7.52 8.71 -10.18
CA SER A 147 -7.72 8.45 -11.61
C SER A 147 -8.73 7.34 -11.92
N GLY A 148 -9.22 6.62 -10.90
CA GLY A 148 -10.05 5.42 -11.05
C GLY A 148 -9.25 4.14 -11.30
N ALA A 149 -7.92 4.22 -11.43
CA ALA A 149 -7.08 3.04 -11.54
C ALA A 149 -7.03 2.26 -10.21
N LYS A 150 -7.19 0.94 -10.27
CA LYS A 150 -7.10 0.07 -9.08
C LYS A 150 -5.65 -0.34 -8.83
N CYS A 151 -5.23 -0.30 -7.56
CA CYS A 151 -3.93 -0.82 -7.13
C CYS A 151 -3.76 -2.30 -7.48
N ARG A 152 -2.52 -2.76 -7.69
CA ARG A 152 -2.21 -4.17 -7.97
C ARG A 152 -1.96 -5.01 -6.71
N LEU A 153 -2.47 -4.53 -5.58
CA LEU A 153 -2.35 -5.12 -4.25
C LEU A 153 -3.70 -5.00 -3.52
N HIS A 154 -3.85 -5.77 -2.45
CA HIS A 154 -4.88 -5.52 -1.43
C HIS A 154 -4.22 -4.84 -0.25
N GLN A 155 -4.91 -3.90 0.37
CA GLN A 155 -4.38 -3.11 1.47
C GLN A 155 -5.35 -3.13 2.64
N MET A 156 -4.83 -3.08 3.85
CA MET A 156 -5.55 -2.57 5.01
C MET A 156 -4.61 -1.64 5.78
N CYS A 157 -5.17 -0.72 6.54
CA CYS A 157 -4.39 0.16 7.41
C CYS A 157 -4.82 -0.06 8.85
N VAL A 158 -3.87 0.02 9.76
CA VAL A 158 -4.07 -0.15 11.20
C VAL A 158 -3.40 1.02 11.91
N GLY A 159 -4.04 1.54 12.97
CA GLY A 159 -3.64 2.75 13.68
C GLY A 159 -4.17 4.03 13.03
N ARG A 160 -3.84 4.28 11.76
CA ARG A 160 -4.42 5.35 10.93
C ARG A 160 -4.64 4.87 9.51
N HIS A 161 -5.70 5.34 8.86
CA HIS A 161 -6.02 5.01 7.48
C HIS A 161 -5.32 5.95 6.50
N TRP A 162 -4.53 5.41 5.58
CA TRP A 162 -3.96 6.19 4.48
C TRP A 162 -4.97 6.27 3.33
N ASN A 163 -5.47 7.47 3.07
CA ASN A 163 -6.41 7.74 2.00
C ASN A 163 -5.67 8.01 0.69
N VAL A 164 -5.64 7.01 -0.20
CA VAL A 164 -4.98 7.08 -1.52
C VAL A 164 -5.52 8.18 -2.45
N VAL A 165 -6.70 8.74 -2.18
CA VAL A 165 -7.29 9.81 -3.01
C VAL A 165 -6.82 11.18 -2.55
N THR A 166 -6.74 11.40 -1.25
CA THR A 166 -6.34 12.68 -0.64
C THR A 166 -4.85 12.73 -0.31
N GLU A 167 -4.16 11.58 -0.29
CA GLU A 167 -2.79 11.42 0.21
C GLU A 167 -2.67 11.89 1.67
N GLN A 168 -3.67 11.58 2.51
CA GLN A 168 -3.71 11.99 3.92
C GLN A 168 -4.04 10.82 4.85
N TYR A 169 -3.61 10.94 6.12
CA TYR A 169 -3.99 10.00 7.17
C TYR A 169 -5.26 10.43 7.91
N GLU A 170 -6.18 9.49 8.08
CA GLU A 170 -7.50 9.69 8.66
C GLU A 170 -7.83 8.60 9.70
N GLN A 171 -8.87 8.81 10.51
CA GLN A 171 -9.35 7.82 11.48
C GLN A 171 -10.44 6.89 10.91
N GLN A 172 -10.88 7.17 9.68
CA GLN A 172 -11.88 6.40 8.95
C GLN A 172 -11.44 6.23 7.52
N ARG A 173 -11.89 5.15 6.88
CA ARG A 173 -11.70 4.89 5.45
C ARG A 173 -12.75 5.60 4.61
N SER A 174 -12.70 6.94 4.63
CA SER A 174 -13.70 7.81 3.99
C SER A 174 -13.79 7.62 2.47
N ASN A 175 -12.69 7.18 1.83
CA ASN A 175 -12.61 6.97 0.39
C ASN A 175 -13.17 5.62 -0.10
N PHE A 176 -13.74 4.78 0.77
CA PHE A 176 -14.31 3.49 0.36
C PHE A 176 -15.59 3.13 1.10
N ASP A 177 -15.54 2.87 2.41
CA ASP A 177 -16.67 2.32 3.18
C ASP A 177 -16.94 3.03 4.52
N ASN A 178 -16.21 4.10 4.84
CA ASN A 178 -16.27 4.83 6.10
C ASN A 178 -16.01 3.99 7.35
N ALA A 179 -15.41 2.80 7.21
CA ALA A 179 -15.06 1.98 8.36
C ALA A 179 -14.01 2.70 9.23
N SER A 180 -14.18 2.64 10.55
CA SER A 180 -13.16 3.10 11.49
C SER A 180 -11.89 2.27 11.38
N VAL A 181 -10.74 2.92 11.51
CA VAL A 181 -9.45 2.23 11.53
C VAL A 181 -9.33 1.37 12.80
N GLN A 182 -8.82 0.15 12.66
CA GLN A 182 -8.53 -0.71 13.80
C GLN A 182 -7.26 -0.21 14.53
N PRO A 183 -7.16 -0.35 15.87
CA PRO A 183 -5.98 0.09 16.61
C PRO A 183 -4.76 -0.79 16.27
N LEU A 184 -3.56 -0.19 16.27
CA LEU A 184 -2.31 -0.93 16.06
C LEU A 184 -2.06 -1.92 17.21
N PRO A 185 -1.91 -3.23 16.96
CA PRO A 185 -1.58 -4.18 18.02
C PRO A 185 -0.26 -3.82 18.69
N ALA A 186 -0.26 -3.81 20.03
CA ALA A 186 0.94 -3.50 20.81
C ALA A 186 2.09 -4.48 20.53
N THR A 187 1.77 -5.74 20.21
CA THR A 187 2.74 -6.76 19.80
C THR A 187 3.44 -6.41 18.48
N TRP A 188 2.71 -5.82 17.52
CA TRP A 188 3.28 -5.37 16.26
C TRP A 188 4.19 -4.16 16.46
N ALA A 189 3.73 -3.18 17.24
CA ALA A 189 4.52 -2.00 17.58
C ALA A 189 5.82 -2.39 18.29
N ALA A 190 5.77 -3.30 19.27
CA ALA A 190 6.96 -3.78 19.97
C ALA A 190 7.95 -4.49 19.04
N LEU A 191 7.47 -5.28 18.07
CA LEU A 191 8.32 -5.96 17.09
C LEU A 191 8.95 -4.96 16.10
N ALA A 192 8.21 -3.92 15.70
CA ALA A 192 8.75 -2.83 14.89
C ALA A 192 9.83 -2.05 15.66
N THR A 193 9.62 -1.75 16.94
CA THR A 193 10.62 -1.12 17.80
C THR A 193 11.87 -1.99 17.95
N LYS A 194 11.74 -3.29 18.24
CA LYS A 194 12.86 -4.25 18.29
C LYS A 194 13.65 -4.26 16.97
N SER A 195 12.96 -4.21 15.83
CA SER A 195 13.61 -4.19 14.52
C SER A 195 14.34 -2.87 14.27
N LEU A 196 13.75 -1.75 14.69
CA LEU A 196 14.39 -0.44 14.60
C LEU A 196 15.64 -0.37 15.47
N GLU A 197 15.60 -0.87 16.71
CA GLU A 197 16.77 -0.96 17.60
C GLU A 197 17.95 -1.68 16.91
N ALA A 198 17.69 -2.82 16.29
CA ALA A 198 18.70 -3.56 15.54
C ALA A 198 19.24 -2.78 14.33
N ALA A 199 18.37 -2.08 13.59
CA ALA A 199 18.78 -1.26 12.46
C ALA A 199 19.62 -0.04 12.89
N VAL A 200 19.27 0.59 14.02
CA VAL A 200 20.02 1.71 14.61
C VAL A 200 21.39 1.27 15.12
N ALA A 201 21.47 0.07 15.69
CA ALA A 201 22.75 -0.51 16.09
C ALA A 201 23.66 -0.79 14.88
N ALA A 202 23.09 -1.09 13.71
CA ALA A 202 23.85 -1.28 12.47
C ALA A 202 24.23 0.07 11.81
N ASP A 203 23.28 1.01 11.71
CA ASP A 203 23.52 2.38 11.23
C ASP A 203 22.72 3.41 12.04
N PRO A 204 23.36 4.18 12.94
CA PRO A 204 22.67 5.20 13.74
C PRO A 204 21.99 6.29 12.92
N ARG A 205 22.40 6.51 11.66
CA ARG A 205 21.78 7.50 10.76
C ARG A 205 20.33 7.18 10.42
N VAL A 206 19.87 5.94 10.65
CA VAL A 206 18.47 5.53 10.48
C VAL A 206 17.51 6.41 11.29
N GLN A 207 17.89 6.91 12.47
CA GLN A 207 17.01 7.77 13.30
C GLN A 207 16.90 9.21 12.78
N GLY A 208 17.74 9.62 11.83
CA GLY A 208 17.85 11.01 11.43
C GLY A 208 18.24 11.90 12.61
N THR A 209 17.38 12.88 12.92
CA THR A 209 17.57 13.79 14.06
C THR A 209 16.65 13.49 15.24
N CYS A 210 15.88 12.39 15.19
CA CYS A 210 15.05 11.93 16.30
C CYS A 210 15.94 11.47 17.46
N ARG A 211 15.58 11.85 18.70
CA ARG A 211 16.27 11.44 19.93
C ARG A 211 15.65 10.18 20.51
N GLU A 212 14.34 10.05 20.39
CA GLU A 212 13.58 8.86 20.76
C GLU A 212 13.38 7.94 19.56
N LEU A 213 13.36 6.63 19.81
CA LEU A 213 12.98 5.66 18.79
C LEU A 213 11.54 5.90 18.35
N MET A 214 11.29 5.71 17.05
CA MET A 214 9.94 5.78 16.48
C MET A 214 8.99 4.90 17.28
N ALA A 215 7.85 5.46 17.61
CA ALA A 215 6.79 4.73 18.25
C ALA A 215 5.58 4.67 17.32
N PRO A 216 5.48 3.61 16.50
CA PRO A 216 4.58 3.61 15.36
C PRO A 216 3.13 3.73 15.79
N ASP A 217 2.39 4.59 15.11
CA ASP A 217 0.93 4.72 15.20
C ASP A 217 0.25 4.46 13.84
N ILE A 218 1.03 4.08 12.83
CA ILE A 218 0.59 3.69 11.49
C ILE A 218 1.20 2.32 11.17
N CYS A 219 0.38 1.41 10.65
CA CYS A 219 0.84 0.26 9.88
C CYS A 219 0.00 0.11 8.61
N VAL A 220 0.66 0.20 7.46
CA VAL A 220 0.05 -0.09 6.16
C VAL A 220 0.38 -1.54 5.81
N VAL A 221 -0.64 -2.38 5.70
CA VAL A 221 -0.50 -3.80 5.38
C VAL A 221 -0.88 -4.06 3.93
N ASN A 222 0.09 -4.50 3.14
CA ASN A 222 -0.06 -4.77 1.72
C ASN A 222 0.06 -6.26 1.42
N TYR A 223 -0.91 -6.81 0.70
CA TYR A 223 -0.86 -8.18 0.17
C TYR A 223 -0.76 -8.18 -1.36
N TYR A 224 0.30 -8.77 -1.86
CA TYR A 224 0.63 -8.90 -3.27
C TYR A 224 0.40 -10.34 -3.74
N LYS A 225 -0.47 -10.52 -4.73
CA LYS A 225 -0.60 -11.79 -5.47
C LYS A 225 0.56 -11.93 -6.49
N LYS A 226 0.59 -13.02 -7.27
CA LYS A 226 1.64 -13.38 -8.25
C LYS A 226 2.09 -12.26 -9.22
N ALA A 227 1.22 -11.30 -9.54
CA ALA A 227 1.52 -10.18 -10.45
C ALA A 227 1.49 -8.80 -9.75
N GLY A 228 1.53 -8.79 -8.42
CA GLY A 228 1.53 -7.56 -7.64
C GLY A 228 2.78 -6.73 -7.91
N ARG A 229 2.58 -5.42 -8.03
CA ARG A 229 3.63 -4.41 -8.16
C ARG A 229 3.20 -3.17 -7.41
N ASN A 230 4.16 -2.41 -6.89
CA ASN A 230 3.95 -1.04 -6.45
C ASN A 230 4.93 -0.15 -7.20
N GLY A 231 4.45 0.96 -7.76
CA GLY A 231 5.27 1.85 -8.59
C GLY A 231 6.32 2.59 -7.76
N MET A 232 7.20 3.35 -8.44
CA MET A 232 8.13 4.24 -7.76
C MET A 232 7.36 5.30 -6.99
N HIS A 233 7.62 5.42 -5.69
CA HIS A 233 6.98 6.38 -4.80
C HIS A 233 7.92 6.72 -3.64
N ILE A 234 7.55 7.77 -2.90
CA ILE A 234 8.13 8.11 -1.60
C ILE A 234 7.00 8.02 -0.58
N ASP A 235 7.29 7.43 0.56
CA ASP A 235 6.42 7.51 1.73
C ASP A 235 6.55 8.92 2.32
N LYS A 236 5.64 9.84 2.00
CA LYS A 236 5.81 11.28 2.29
C LYS A 236 4.63 11.94 2.99
N ASP A 237 3.62 11.16 3.38
CA ASP A 237 2.31 11.67 3.81
C ASP A 237 2.18 11.73 5.35
N GLU A 238 3.28 11.47 6.07
CA GLU A 238 3.43 11.75 7.50
C GLU A 238 3.61 13.27 7.75
N SER A 239 3.65 13.71 9.01
CA SER A 239 3.77 15.13 9.34
C SER A 239 5.06 15.76 8.81
N GLU A 240 5.05 17.07 8.59
CA GLU A 240 6.25 17.80 8.16
C GLU A 240 7.42 17.60 9.12
N GLU A 241 7.15 17.48 10.43
CA GLU A 241 8.18 17.19 11.42
C GLU A 241 8.75 15.78 11.26
N ALA A 242 7.91 14.76 11.06
CA ALA A 242 8.36 13.39 10.80
C ALA A 242 9.29 13.35 9.58
N MET A 243 8.88 14.03 8.50
CA MET A 243 9.64 14.09 7.25
C MET A 243 10.94 14.88 7.39
N ARG A 244 10.93 16.02 8.09
CA ARG A 244 12.11 16.87 8.31
C ARG A 244 13.13 16.23 9.24
N MET A 245 12.68 15.52 10.26
CA MET A 245 13.54 14.83 11.22
C MET A 245 14.08 13.50 10.71
N GLY A 246 13.51 12.99 9.60
CA GLY A 246 13.90 11.71 9.04
C GLY A 246 13.39 10.54 9.87
N SER A 247 12.22 10.67 10.52
CA SER A 247 11.64 9.59 11.35
C SER A 247 11.48 8.31 10.53
N PRO A 248 11.99 7.16 10.96
CA PRO A 248 12.19 5.99 10.11
C PRO A 248 10.89 5.32 9.64
N VAL A 249 11.04 4.49 8.60
CA VAL A 249 10.05 3.51 8.15
C VAL A 249 10.59 2.12 8.41
N VAL A 250 9.79 1.23 9.00
CA VAL A 250 10.14 -0.19 9.22
C VAL A 250 9.23 -1.06 8.38
N SER A 251 9.79 -1.91 7.52
CA SER A 251 9.04 -2.68 6.52
C SER A 251 9.34 -4.18 6.63
N PHE A 252 8.34 -4.96 7.05
CA PHE A 252 8.43 -6.41 7.16
C PHE A 252 8.07 -7.08 5.83
N SER A 253 8.79 -8.14 5.46
CA SER A 253 8.49 -8.99 4.30
C SER A 253 8.17 -10.41 4.74
N ILE A 254 6.99 -10.92 4.36
CA ILE A 254 6.54 -12.27 4.75
C ILE A 254 5.97 -12.99 3.51
N GLY A 255 6.37 -14.24 3.31
CA GLY A 255 5.95 -15.08 2.19
C GLY A 255 6.84 -14.99 0.96
N SER A 256 6.23 -14.81 -0.20
CA SER A 256 6.96 -14.83 -1.48
C SER A 256 8.00 -13.71 -1.54
N ALA A 257 9.20 -14.08 -1.96
CA ALA A 257 10.29 -13.14 -2.17
C ALA A 257 9.96 -12.12 -3.26
N ALA A 258 10.53 -10.92 -3.17
CA ALA A 258 10.26 -9.84 -4.10
C ALA A 258 11.46 -8.93 -4.32
N ASP A 259 11.56 -8.37 -5.52
CA ASP A 259 12.54 -7.35 -5.86
C ASP A 259 12.04 -5.98 -5.40
N PHE A 260 12.85 -5.34 -4.56
CA PHE A 260 12.65 -3.98 -4.06
C PHE A 260 13.68 -3.07 -4.71
N ALA A 261 13.20 -2.16 -5.56
CA ALA A 261 14.03 -1.17 -6.23
C ALA A 261 14.07 0.12 -5.40
N PHE A 262 15.22 0.79 -5.37
CA PHE A 262 15.41 2.02 -4.60
C PHE A 262 16.43 2.96 -5.24
N CYS A 263 16.19 4.27 -5.13
CA CYS A 263 17.05 5.34 -5.65
C CYS A 263 16.76 6.69 -4.95
N ASP A 264 17.66 7.65 -5.11
CA ASP A 264 17.57 9.00 -4.52
C ASP A 264 16.77 10.02 -5.37
N HIS A 265 16.35 9.61 -6.56
CA HIS A 265 15.57 10.43 -7.51
C HIS A 265 14.49 9.60 -8.21
N TYR A 266 13.53 10.24 -8.87
CA TYR A 266 12.61 9.52 -9.75
C TYR A 266 13.33 9.15 -11.05
N PRO A 267 13.47 7.85 -11.36
CA PRO A 267 14.28 7.42 -12.50
C PRO A 267 13.63 7.80 -13.82
N ALA A 268 14.45 8.10 -14.82
CA ALA A 268 14.00 8.27 -16.20
C ALA A 268 13.44 6.95 -16.77
N PRO A 269 12.61 6.99 -17.83
CA PRO A 269 12.15 5.78 -18.49
C PRO A 269 13.34 4.89 -18.90
N HIS A 270 13.29 3.61 -18.52
CA HIS A 270 14.32 2.59 -18.78
C HIS A 270 15.65 2.76 -18.03
N GLU A 271 15.76 3.73 -17.13
CA GLU A 271 16.91 3.84 -16.25
C GLU A 271 16.99 2.63 -15.30
N GLY A 272 18.19 2.05 -15.20
CA GLY A 272 18.47 0.97 -14.27
C GLY A 272 18.60 1.51 -12.86
N VAL A 273 17.90 0.90 -11.91
CA VAL A 273 17.94 1.26 -10.49
C VAL A 273 18.47 0.11 -9.65
N PRO A 274 19.18 0.37 -8.54
CA PRO A 274 19.54 -0.66 -7.57
C PRO A 274 18.33 -1.47 -7.12
N VAL A 275 18.51 -2.78 -7.01
CA VAL A 275 17.48 -3.73 -6.56
C VAL A 275 18.06 -4.63 -5.50
N VAL A 276 17.29 -4.83 -4.42
CA VAL A 276 17.57 -5.84 -3.40
C VAL A 276 16.44 -6.87 -3.36
N ARG A 277 16.78 -8.15 -3.17
CA ARG A 277 15.80 -9.21 -2.97
C ARG A 277 15.39 -9.26 -1.50
N LEU A 278 14.11 -9.02 -1.24
CA LEU A 278 13.48 -9.21 0.06
C LEU A 278 12.81 -10.59 0.11
N GLU A 279 13.09 -11.35 1.14
CA GLU A 279 12.60 -12.71 1.39
C GLU A 279 11.72 -12.76 2.65
N SER A 280 11.11 -13.91 2.91
CA SER A 280 10.29 -14.09 4.11
C SER A 280 11.13 -13.96 5.37
N GLY A 281 10.75 -13.05 6.26
CA GLY A 281 11.43 -12.76 7.50
C GLY A 281 12.36 -11.55 7.45
N ASP A 282 12.63 -10.99 6.28
CA ASP A 282 13.44 -9.79 6.15
C ASP A 282 12.73 -8.56 6.70
N VAL A 283 13.51 -7.68 7.34
CA VAL A 283 13.09 -6.34 7.74
C VAL A 283 13.96 -5.30 7.07
N LEU A 284 13.33 -4.42 6.30
CA LEU A 284 13.98 -3.26 5.70
C LEU A 284 13.62 -2.01 6.52
N VAL A 285 14.63 -1.28 6.97
CA VAL A 285 14.44 -0.03 7.72
C VAL A 285 15.11 1.11 6.96
N PHE A 286 14.40 2.21 6.75
CA PHE A 286 14.97 3.41 6.12
C PHE A 286 14.47 4.68 6.79
N GLY A 287 15.40 5.56 7.14
CA GLY A 287 15.15 6.82 7.82
C GLY A 287 16.31 7.79 7.62
N GLY A 288 16.34 8.88 8.39
CA GLY A 288 17.35 9.92 8.27
C GLY A 288 17.61 10.32 6.82
N PRO A 289 18.86 10.20 6.30
CA PRO A 289 19.17 10.53 4.91
C PRO A 289 18.34 9.76 3.87
N SER A 290 17.95 8.52 4.18
CA SER A 290 17.16 7.66 3.30
C SER A 290 15.66 7.74 3.55
N ARG A 291 15.18 8.64 4.42
CA ARG A 291 13.73 8.75 4.71
C ARG A 291 12.88 9.06 3.48
N ARG A 292 13.46 9.76 2.51
CA ARG A 292 12.83 10.17 1.24
C ARG A 292 13.23 9.30 0.06
N VAL A 293 13.75 8.10 0.30
CA VAL A 293 14.16 7.19 -0.78
C VAL A 293 12.98 6.88 -1.70
N VAL A 294 13.20 7.05 -3.01
CA VAL A 294 12.25 6.64 -4.04
C VAL A 294 12.36 5.14 -4.18
N HIS A 295 11.24 4.43 -4.05
CA HIS A 295 11.28 2.98 -4.04
C HIS A 295 10.06 2.32 -4.67
N ALA A 296 10.22 1.07 -5.10
CA ALA A 296 9.19 0.28 -5.76
C ALA A 296 9.29 -1.21 -5.44
N LEU A 297 8.15 -1.91 -5.48
CA LEU A 297 8.12 -3.36 -5.53
C LEU A 297 7.90 -3.80 -6.98
N THR A 298 8.96 -4.23 -7.66
CA THR A 298 8.95 -4.40 -9.12
C THR A 298 8.54 -5.80 -9.56
N ARG A 299 8.82 -6.82 -8.73
CA ARG A 299 8.53 -8.22 -9.04
C ARG A 299 8.30 -9.05 -7.77
N VAL A 300 7.29 -9.92 -7.80
CA VAL A 300 7.06 -10.97 -6.79
C VAL A 300 7.39 -12.32 -7.40
N TYR A 301 8.17 -13.13 -6.71
CA TYR A 301 8.62 -14.45 -7.16
C TYR A 301 7.68 -15.54 -6.64
N PRO A 302 6.90 -16.21 -7.49
CA PRO A 302 6.02 -17.29 -7.04
C PRO A 302 6.82 -18.45 -6.46
N ASN A 303 6.20 -19.20 -5.53
CA ASN A 303 6.73 -20.44 -4.96
C ASN A 303 8.08 -20.27 -4.23
N THR A 304 8.31 -19.10 -3.63
CA THR A 304 9.50 -18.80 -2.80
C THR A 304 9.16 -18.59 -1.33
N ALA A 305 7.88 -18.69 -0.97
CA ALA A 305 7.46 -18.65 0.44
C ALA A 305 7.94 -19.92 1.16
N PRO A 306 8.35 -19.83 2.44
CA PRO A 306 8.72 -21.01 3.22
C PRO A 306 7.56 -22.00 3.35
N GLU A 307 7.84 -23.30 3.25
CA GLU A 307 6.81 -24.35 3.29
C GLU A 307 6.03 -24.42 4.62
N TRP A 308 6.69 -24.04 5.71
CA TRP A 308 6.09 -23.98 7.05
C TRP A 308 5.11 -22.81 7.22
N LEU A 309 5.17 -21.78 6.36
CA LEU A 309 4.36 -20.58 6.50
C LEU A 309 2.94 -20.84 5.96
N ARG A 310 1.95 -20.77 6.85
CA ARG A 310 0.53 -20.95 6.49
C ARG A 310 -0.04 -19.65 5.97
N MET A 311 0.25 -19.37 4.71
CA MET A 311 -0.28 -18.22 3.97
C MET A 311 -0.62 -18.66 2.55
N ARG A 312 -1.63 -18.04 1.91
CA ARG A 312 -1.83 -18.29 0.48
C ARG A 312 -0.66 -17.79 -0.35
N PRO A 313 -0.48 -18.29 -1.59
CA PRO A 313 0.56 -17.81 -2.48
C PRO A 313 0.50 -16.30 -2.68
N GLY A 314 1.55 -15.62 -2.24
CA GLY A 314 1.66 -14.18 -2.28
C GLY A 314 2.74 -13.67 -1.35
N ARG A 315 2.80 -12.35 -1.24
CA ARG A 315 3.69 -11.62 -0.32
C ARG A 315 2.84 -10.71 0.55
N LEU A 316 3.04 -10.80 1.86
CA LEU A 316 2.51 -9.88 2.84
C LEU A 316 3.62 -8.90 3.25
N ASN A 317 3.26 -7.64 3.41
CA ASN A 317 4.16 -6.58 3.84
C ASN A 317 3.46 -5.70 4.85
N LEU A 318 4.13 -5.43 5.96
CA LEU A 318 3.66 -4.54 7.02
C LEU A 318 4.65 -3.40 7.12
N THR A 319 4.20 -2.17 6.84
CA THR A 319 5.04 -0.98 6.85
C THR A 319 4.62 -0.07 7.99
N PHE A 320 5.49 0.05 8.99
CA PHE A 320 5.28 0.81 10.22
C PHE A 320 5.90 2.19 10.13
N ARG A 321 5.16 3.17 10.63
CA ARG A 321 5.53 4.60 10.64
C ARG A 321 4.93 5.26 11.87
N GLU A 322 5.44 6.43 12.22
CA GLU A 322 4.73 7.36 13.12
C GLU A 322 4.28 8.59 12.32
N TYR A 323 3.07 9.07 12.59
CA TYR A 323 2.56 10.25 11.91
C TYR A 323 3.35 11.50 12.31
N ARG A 324 3.70 11.61 13.60
CA ARG A 324 4.48 12.70 14.17
C ARG A 324 5.38 12.15 15.29
N PRO A 325 6.67 12.52 15.36
CA PRO A 325 7.56 12.08 16.43
C PRO A 325 7.05 12.45 17.82
N ARG A 326 7.12 11.50 18.76
CA ARG A 326 6.62 11.68 20.14
C ARG A 326 7.30 12.83 20.87
N GLU A 327 8.59 13.01 20.66
CA GLU A 327 9.37 14.09 21.26
C GLU A 327 8.89 15.49 20.85
N VAL A 328 8.27 15.62 19.67
CA VAL A 328 7.63 16.87 19.24
C VAL A 328 6.25 17.01 19.88
N ALA A 329 5.45 15.94 19.89
CA ALA A 329 4.11 15.94 20.48
C ALA A 329 4.07 16.13 22.00
N ALA A 330 5.21 15.97 22.69
CA ALA A 330 5.37 16.21 24.12
C ALA A 330 5.67 17.69 24.45
N LEU A 331 6.24 18.45 23.51
CA LEU A 331 6.61 19.86 23.71
C LEU A 331 5.44 20.83 23.56
N GLU A 332 4.32 20.36 22.98
CA GLU A 332 3.10 21.15 22.76
C GLU A 332 2.04 20.98 23.86
N ARG A 333 2.32 20.16 24.88
CA ARG A 333 1.45 19.92 26.05
C ARG A 333 2.00 20.62 27.28
#